data_AF-A0A7Y4RQ03-F1
#
_entry.id   AF-A0A7Y4RQ03-F1
#
_cell.length_a   1.000
_cell.length_b   1.000
_cell.length_c   1.000
_cell.angle_alpha   90.00
_cell.angle_beta   90.00
_cell.angle_gamma   90.00
#
_symmetry.space_group_name_H-M   'P 1'
#
loop_
_entity.id
_entity.type
_entity.pdbx_description
1 polymer ?
#
loop_
_entity_poly.entity_id
_entity_poly.type
_entity_poly.pdbx_seq_one_letter_code
_entity_poly.pdbx_strand_id
1 'polypeptide(L)'
;MPVVRGLLRFVGWLLTPLAAWAASFVGAWVGAALAKGADQARTTFWVTTAFGAVFALAGAWAWLRLLRRSPKLQETLAVLPDGTPIAAIADENEKNPAKEQL
;
A
#
# COMPACT_ATOMS: atom_id res chain seq x y z
N MET A 1 -24.29 -0.34 -2.02
CA MET A 1 -24.36 -0.92 -0.66
C MET A 1 -23.08 -0.58 0.11
N PRO A 2 -23.18 0.18 1.23
CA PRO A 2 -22.02 0.67 1.98
C PRO A 2 -21.18 -0.46 2.62
N VAL A 3 -21.82 -1.58 2.99
CA VAL A 3 -21.17 -2.76 3.59
C VAL A 3 -20.15 -3.40 2.65
N VAL A 4 -20.49 -3.57 1.37
CA VAL A 4 -19.59 -4.14 0.35
C VAL A 4 -18.35 -3.25 0.15
N ARG A 5 -18.54 -1.93 0.25
CA ARG A 5 -17.46 -0.92 0.16
C ARG A 5 -16.51 -1.00 1.35
N GLY A 6 -17.06 -1.12 2.56
CA GLY A 6 -16.28 -1.31 3.79
C GLY A 6 -15.47 -2.60 3.74
N LEU A 7 -16.08 -3.71 3.31
CA LEU A 7 -15.40 -5.00 3.20
C LEU A 7 -14.25 -4.95 2.19
N LEU A 8 -14.46 -4.37 1.01
CA LEU A 8 -13.39 -4.18 0.01
C LEU A 8 -12.23 -3.33 0.54
N ARG A 9 -12.52 -2.32 1.37
CA ARG A 9 -11.49 -1.49 2.00
C ARG A 9 -10.69 -2.28 3.04
N PHE A 10 -11.37 -3.01 3.93
CA PHE A 10 -10.71 -3.89 4.89
C PHE A 10 -9.88 -4.98 4.21
N VAL A 11 -10.43 -5.61 3.18
CA VAL A 11 -9.76 -6.63 2.38
C VAL A 11 -8.55 -6.04 1.67
N GLY A 12 -8.67 -4.88 1.00
CA GLY A 12 -7.54 -4.20 0.37
C GLY A 12 -6.45 -3.77 1.36
N TRP A 13 -6.85 -3.35 2.56
CA TRP A 13 -5.93 -2.98 3.63
C TRP A 13 -5.20 -4.20 4.20
N LEU A 14 -5.91 -5.32 4.40
CA LEU A 14 -5.36 -6.59 4.90
C LEU A 14 -4.54 -7.35 3.85
N LEU A 15 -4.84 -7.16 2.57
CA LEU A 15 -4.01 -7.69 1.47
C LEU A 15 -2.65 -6.99 1.37
N THR A 16 -2.51 -5.77 1.88
CA THR A 16 -1.23 -5.06 1.86
C THR A 16 -0.15 -5.76 2.71
N PRO A 17 -0.39 -6.05 4.01
CA PRO A 17 0.56 -6.83 4.80
C PRO A 17 0.67 -8.27 4.29
N LEU A 18 -0.40 -8.88 3.77
CA LEU A 18 -0.35 -10.24 3.24
C LEU A 18 0.52 -10.35 1.97
N ALA A 19 0.41 -9.38 1.07
CA ALA A 19 1.22 -9.31 -0.15
C ALA A 19 2.69 -9.01 0.18
N ALA A 20 2.94 -8.10 1.13
CA ALA A 20 4.29 -7.86 1.64
C ALA A 20 4.89 -9.13 2.26
N TRP A 21 4.10 -9.88 3.03
CA TRP A 21 4.54 -11.12 3.67
C TRP A 21 4.84 -12.23 2.67
N ALA A 22 3.98 -12.42 1.66
CA ALA A 22 4.23 -13.37 0.57
C ALA A 22 5.49 -13.01 -0.23
N ALA A 23 5.68 -11.72 -0.54
CA ALA A 23 6.86 -11.26 -1.26
C ALA A 23 8.14 -11.43 -0.42
N SER A 24 8.10 -11.16 0.89
CA SER A 24 9.21 -11.45 1.80
C SER A 24 9.62 -12.92 1.76
N PHE A 25 8.66 -13.83 1.70
CA PHE A 25 8.93 -15.27 1.65
C PHE A 25 9.62 -15.66 0.34
N VAL A 26 9.16 -15.11 -0.78
CA VAL A 26 9.80 -15.30 -2.10
C VAL A 26 11.21 -14.72 -2.10
N GLY A 27 11.40 -13.50 -1.60
CA GLY A 27 12.71 -12.87 -1.49
C GLY A 27 13.66 -13.67 -0.59
N ALA A 28 13.20 -14.12 0.57
CA ALA A 28 13.98 -14.96 1.47
C ALA A 28 14.37 -16.29 0.81
N TRP A 29 13.47 -16.93 0.06
CA TRP A 29 13.77 -18.16 -0.65
C TRP A 29 14.82 -17.95 -1.75
N VAL A 30 14.72 -16.86 -2.52
CA VAL A 30 15.72 -16.46 -3.52
C VAL A 30 17.07 -16.15 -2.87
N GLY A 31 17.07 -15.38 -1.79
CA GLY A 31 18.28 -15.03 -1.05
C GLY A 31 18.98 -16.26 -0.45
N ALA A 32 18.21 -17.19 0.12
CA ALA A 32 18.72 -18.44 0.65
C ALA A 32 19.27 -19.36 -0.46
N ALA A 33 18.61 -19.42 -1.61
CA ALA A 33 19.08 -20.18 -2.77
C ALA A 33 20.38 -19.61 -3.34
N LEU A 34 20.52 -18.28 -3.40
CA LEU A 34 21.74 -17.61 -3.85
C LEU A 34 22.90 -17.77 -2.85
N ALA A 35 22.59 -17.86 -1.57
CA ALA A 35 23.59 -18.02 -0.51
C ALA A 35 23.98 -19.48 -0.22
N LYS A 36 23.48 -20.45 -1.00
CA LYS A 36 23.67 -21.89 -0.76
C LYS A 36 25.14 -22.37 -0.85
N GLY A 37 26.04 -21.53 -1.36
CA GLY A 37 27.49 -21.76 -1.43
C GLY A 37 28.32 -20.92 -0.46
N ALA A 38 27.70 -20.19 0.47
CA ALA A 38 28.44 -19.39 1.45
C ALA A 38 28.81 -20.23 2.68
N ASP A 39 30.11 -20.29 3.00
CA ASP A 39 30.60 -21.03 4.17
C ASP A 39 30.26 -20.35 5.51
N GLN A 40 30.01 -19.03 5.49
CA GLN A 40 29.61 -18.30 6.69
C GLN A 40 28.08 -18.15 6.79
N ALA A 41 27.53 -18.76 7.85
CA ALA A 41 26.12 -18.62 8.24
C ALA A 41 25.66 -17.15 8.36
N ARG A 42 26.57 -16.24 8.76
CA ARG A 42 26.27 -14.80 8.87
C ARG A 42 26.00 -14.16 7.50
N THR A 43 26.74 -14.57 6.47
CA THR A 43 26.56 -14.09 5.09
C THR A 43 25.22 -14.56 4.54
N THR A 44 24.88 -15.83 4.73
CA THR A 44 23.59 -16.41 4.35
C THR A 44 22.42 -15.70 5.02
N PHE A 45 22.55 -15.37 6.30
CA PHE A 45 21.53 -14.63 7.05
C PHE A 45 21.29 -13.23 6.46
N TRP A 46 22.37 -12.46 6.22
CA TRP A 46 22.25 -11.10 5.70
C TRP A 46 21.70 -11.06 4.27
N VAL A 47 22.16 -11.97 3.39
CA VAL A 47 21.67 -12.05 2.01
C VAL A 47 20.18 -12.40 1.98
N THR A 48 19.76 -13.40 2.76
CA THR A 48 18.36 -13.82 2.88
C THR A 48 17.48 -12.68 3.40
N THR A 49 17.92 -11.99 4.45
CA THR A 49 17.19 -10.87 5.05
C THR A 49 17.09 -9.69 4.08
N ALA A 50 18.16 -9.36 3.38
CA ALA A 50 18.18 -8.27 2.41
C ALA A 50 17.23 -8.53 1.24
N PHE A 51 17.26 -9.74 0.65
CA PHE A 51 16.34 -10.10 -0.42
C PHE A 51 14.89 -10.16 0.06
N GLY A 52 14.65 -10.70 1.26
CA GLY A 52 13.32 -10.66 1.89
C GLY A 52 12.78 -9.23 2.01
N ALA A 53 13.58 -8.30 2.53
CA ALA A 53 13.19 -6.90 2.68
C ALA A 53 12.93 -6.21 1.33
N VAL A 54 13.80 -6.42 0.33
CA VAL A 54 13.65 -5.83 -1.01
C VAL A 54 12.37 -6.31 -1.69
N PHE A 55 12.09 -7.61 -1.65
CA PHE A 55 10.87 -8.14 -2.23
C PHE A 55 9.63 -7.70 -1.46
N ALA A 56 9.68 -7.58 -0.13
CA ALA A 56 8.59 -7.03 0.68
C ALA A 56 8.20 -5.62 0.22
N LEU A 57 9.22 -4.75 0.06
CA LEU A 57 9.06 -3.38 -0.40
C LEU A 57 8.52 -3.32 -1.84
N ALA A 58 9.07 -4.12 -2.74
CA ALA A 58 8.62 -4.20 -4.12
C ALA A 58 7.17 -4.70 -4.23
N GLY A 59 6.81 -5.72 -3.45
CA GLY A 59 5.45 -6.27 -3.37
C GLY A 59 4.46 -5.24 -2.83
N ALA A 60 4.80 -4.55 -1.75
CA ALA A 60 3.99 -3.46 -1.21
C ALA A 60 3.79 -2.32 -2.23
N TRP A 61 4.86 -1.93 -2.94
CA TRP A 61 4.80 -0.88 -3.95
C TRP A 61 3.94 -1.28 -5.16
N ALA A 62 4.11 -2.49 -5.68
CA ALA A 62 3.30 -3.04 -6.77
C ALA A 62 1.82 -3.12 -6.37
N TRP A 63 1.53 -3.54 -5.13
CA TRP A 63 0.19 -3.59 -4.57
C TRP A 63 -0.46 -2.21 -4.48
N LEU A 64 0.26 -1.22 -3.93
CA LEU A 64 -0.20 0.17 -3.87
C LEU A 64 -0.45 0.73 -5.27
N ARG A 65 0.40 0.41 -6.24
CA ARG A 65 0.22 0.83 -7.63
C ARG A 65 -1.02 0.19 -8.28
N LEU A 66 -1.31 -1.06 -7.96
CA LEU A 66 -2.51 -1.76 -8.40
C LEU A 66 -3.79 -1.15 -7.80
N LEU A 67 -3.78 -0.85 -6.49
CA LEU A 67 -4.89 -0.18 -5.81
C LEU A 67 -5.15 1.22 -6.35
N ARG A 68 -4.08 2.00 -6.60
CA ARG A 68 -4.18 3.36 -7.20
C ARG A 68 -4.72 3.36 -8.63
N ARG A 69 -4.71 2.22 -9.32
CA ARG A 69 -5.28 2.07 -10.67
C ARG A 69 -6.80 1.82 -10.64
N SER A 70 -7.42 1.73 -9.46
CA SER A 70 -8.87 1.54 -9.31
C SER A 70 -9.59 2.89 -9.13
N PRO A 71 -10.20 3.47 -10.19
CA PRO A 71 -10.96 4.72 -10.12
C PRO A 71 -12.16 4.66 -9.17
N LYS A 72 -12.62 3.45 -8.80
CA LYS A 72 -13.67 3.25 -7.80
C LYS A 72 -13.30 3.76 -6.40
N LEU A 73 -12.02 3.90 -6.05
CA LEU A 73 -11.59 4.45 -4.76
C LEU A 73 -11.74 5.98 -4.71
N GLN A 74 -11.57 6.67 -5.84
CA GLN A 74 -11.77 8.13 -5.94
C GLN A 74 -13.24 8.51 -5.73
N GLU A 75 -14.17 7.82 -6.40
CA GLU A 75 -15.61 8.00 -6.19
C GLU A 75 -16.07 7.62 -4.77
N THR A 76 -15.36 6.68 -4.12
CA THR A 76 -15.74 6.22 -2.77
C THR A 76 -15.29 7.19 -1.68
N LEU A 77 -14.16 7.86 -1.87
CA LEU A 77 -13.58 8.74 -0.87
C LEU A 77 -14.08 10.19 -0.99
N ALA A 78 -14.84 10.53 -2.03
CA ALA A 78 -15.31 11.90 -2.29
C ALA A 78 -14.13 12.90 -2.26
N VAL A 79 -13.10 12.57 -3.04
CA VAL A 79 -11.84 13.31 -3.13
C VAL A 79 -11.68 13.78 -4.58
N LEU A 80 -11.29 15.02 -4.80
CA LEU A 80 -11.01 15.54 -6.14
C LEU A 80 -9.80 14.82 -6.79
N PRO A 81 -9.61 14.97 -8.12
CA PRO A 81 -8.47 14.38 -8.84
C PRO A 81 -7.08 14.77 -8.29
N ASP A 82 -7.02 15.88 -7.55
CA ASP A 82 -5.83 16.42 -6.87
C ASP A 82 -5.56 15.81 -5.48
N GLY A 83 -6.50 15.04 -4.91
CA GLY A 83 -6.38 14.45 -3.59
C GLY A 83 -7.06 15.24 -2.46
N THR A 84 -7.75 16.34 -2.76
CA THR A 84 -8.41 17.18 -1.75
C THR A 84 -9.77 16.61 -1.34
N PRO A 85 -10.02 16.30 -0.05
CA PRO A 85 -11.32 15.79 0.40
C PRO A 85 -12.41 16.86 0.28
N ILE A 86 -13.56 16.51 -0.29
CA ILE A 86 -14.69 17.44 -0.45
C ILE A 86 -15.23 17.91 0.92
N ALA A 87 -15.12 17.07 1.96
CA ALA A 87 -15.49 17.44 3.33
C ALA A 87 -14.62 18.59 3.89
N ALA A 88 -13.34 18.67 3.52
CA ALA A 88 -12.46 19.75 3.97
C ALA A 88 -12.87 21.10 3.36
N ILE A 89 -13.43 21.09 2.15
CA ILE A 89 -13.96 22.29 1.48
C ILE A 89 -15.26 22.74 2.16
N ALA A 90 -16.14 21.79 2.51
CA ALA A 90 -17.38 22.08 3.23
C ALA A 90 -17.11 22.69 4.62
N ASP A 91 -16.16 22.12 5.37
CA ASP A 91 -15.74 22.65 6.68
C ASP A 91 -15.10 24.03 6.56
N GLU A 92 -14.36 24.30 5.47
CA GLU A 92 -13.75 25.62 5.23
C GLU A 92 -14.80 26.70 4.93
N ASN A 93 -15.82 26.37 4.12
CA ASN A 93 -16.92 27.30 3.82
C ASN A 93 -17.82 27.54 5.04
N GLU A 94 -18.08 26.52 5.86
CA GLU A 94 -18.82 26.68 7.12
C GLU A 94 -18.07 27.59 8.09
N LYS A 95 -16.73 27.46 8.16
CA LYS A 95 -15.89 28.27 9.05
C LYS A 95 -15.60 29.66 8.49
N ASN A 96 -15.73 29.88 7.19
CA ASN A 96 -15.49 31.16 6.53
C ASN A 96 -16.46 31.40 5.35
N PRO A 97 -17.73 31.78 5.64
CA PRO A 97 -18.78 31.89 4.64
C PRO A 97 -18.57 33.02 3.62
N ALA A 98 -17.57 33.89 3.83
CA ALA A 98 -17.27 35.00 2.94
C ALA A 98 -16.60 34.58 1.61
N LYS A 99 -16.12 33.33 1.50
CA LYS A 99 -15.44 32.83 0.29
C LYS A 99 -16.39 32.36 -0.82
N GLU A 100 -17.67 32.11 -0.52
CA GLU A 100 -18.64 31.58 -1.49
C GLU A 100 -19.28 32.66 -2.39
N GLN A 101 -19.02 33.94 -2.11
CA GLN A 101 -19.64 35.09 -2.81
C GLN A 101 -18.71 35.80 -3.82
N LEU A 102 -17.52 35.25 -4.08
CA LEU A 102 -16.53 35.76 -5.06
C LEU A 102 -16.32 34.72 -6.17
#